data_AF-A0A7Z9WCL1-F1
#
_entry.id   AF-A0A7Z9WCL1-F1
#
_cell.length_a   1.000
_cell.length_b   1.000
_cell.length_c   1.000
_cell.angle_alpha   90.00
_cell.angle_beta   90.00
_cell.angle_gamma   90.00
#
_symmetry.space_group_name_H-M   'P 1'
#
loop_
_entity.id
_entity.type
_entity.pdbx_description
1 polymer ?
#
loop_
_entity_poly.entity_id
_entity_poly.type
_entity_poly.pdbx_seq_one_letter_code
_entity_poly.pdbx_strand_id
1 'polypeptide(L)'
;MRIAFLMDRLDTIDPVYETTSHLMYECNERGHTVYFLEPHDVYIRKNEVVARMRNITVAKGLSMRRYWRELIRCLKKDDLIFESVTDIDVLFLRKNPPLVYQTMEFLEPVSEKVFMINSTRGQILANSKL
;
A
#
# COMPACT_ATOMS: atom_id res chain seq x y z
N MET A 1 13.50 4.37 2.38
CA MET A 1 12.13 4.92 2.38
C MET A 1 11.18 3.91 2.99
N ARG A 2 10.11 4.38 3.63
CA ARG A 2 8.92 3.63 4.02
C ARG A 2 7.88 3.78 2.92
N ILE A 3 7.58 2.71 2.21
CA ILE A 3 6.71 2.70 1.04
C ILE A 3 5.52 1.79 1.34
N ALA A 4 4.32 2.34 1.25
CA ALA A 4 3.08 1.59 1.47
C ALA A 4 2.32 1.36 0.17
N PHE A 5 1.61 0.23 0.11
CA PHE A 5 0.74 -0.16 -1.00
C PHE A 5 -0.67 -0.42 -0.48
N LEU A 6 -1.59 0.48 -0.80
CA LEU A 6 -3.02 0.35 -0.52
C LEU A 6 -3.68 -0.37 -1.69
N MET A 7 -4.08 -1.63 -1.49
CA MET A 7 -4.61 -2.47 -2.56
C MET A 7 -5.52 -3.60 -2.06
N ASP A 8 -6.00 -4.44 -2.99
CA ASP A 8 -6.71 -5.68 -2.70
C ASP A 8 -5.82 -6.71 -1.98
N ARG A 9 -6.45 -7.73 -1.41
CA ARG A 9 -5.74 -8.81 -0.72
C ARG A 9 -4.66 -9.46 -1.59
N LEU A 10 -3.48 -9.66 -1.02
CA LEU A 10 -2.32 -10.19 -1.75
C LEU A 10 -2.35 -11.71 -1.96
N ASP A 11 -3.09 -12.44 -1.13
CA ASP A 11 -3.11 -13.91 -1.10
C ASP A 11 -3.77 -14.56 -2.32
N THR A 12 -4.48 -13.78 -3.13
CA THR A 12 -5.19 -14.23 -4.33
C THR A 12 -4.45 -13.95 -5.65
N ILE A 13 -3.28 -13.31 -5.58
CA ILE A 13 -2.55 -12.79 -6.74
C ILE A 13 -1.52 -13.82 -7.24
N ASP A 14 -1.45 -14.04 -8.56
CA ASP A 14 -0.25 -14.64 -9.19
C ASP A 14 0.82 -13.55 -9.37
N PRO A 15 1.92 -13.58 -8.58
CA PRO A 15 2.90 -12.50 -8.59
C PRO A 15 3.70 -12.40 -9.89
N VAL A 16 3.65 -13.40 -10.77
CA VAL A 16 4.37 -13.31 -12.05
C VAL A 16 3.67 -12.34 -13.00
N TYR A 17 2.35 -12.24 -12.93
CA TYR A 17 1.51 -11.53 -13.90
C TYR A 17 0.89 -10.23 -13.35
N GLU A 18 1.20 -9.87 -12.12
CA GLU A 18 0.65 -8.67 -11.47
C GLU A 18 1.68 -7.54 -11.42
N THR A 19 1.42 -6.40 -12.04
CA THR A 19 2.39 -5.28 -12.05
C THR A 19 2.74 -4.81 -10.63
N THR A 20 1.78 -4.84 -9.70
CA THR A 20 1.99 -4.38 -8.33
C THR A 20 2.98 -5.26 -7.57
N SER A 21 3.04 -6.57 -7.84
CA SER A 21 4.02 -7.46 -7.20
C SER A 21 5.45 -7.11 -7.63
N HIS A 22 5.66 -6.76 -8.90
CA HIS A 22 6.95 -6.31 -9.43
C HIS A 22 7.37 -4.96 -8.82
N LEU A 23 6.44 -4.02 -8.65
CA LEU A 23 6.73 -2.75 -7.97
C LEU A 23 7.16 -2.96 -6.52
N MET A 24 6.42 -3.79 -5.78
CA MET A 24 6.78 -4.15 -4.40
C MET A 24 8.14 -4.84 -4.34
N TYR A 25 8.38 -5.80 -5.24
CA TYR A 25 9.64 -6.53 -5.36
C TYR A 25 10.83 -5.58 -5.54
N GLU A 26 10.74 -4.66 -6.50
CA GLU A 26 11.80 -3.68 -6.75
C GLU A 26 12.03 -2.74 -5.57
N CYS A 27 10.97 -2.34 -4.85
CA CYS A 27 11.11 -1.57 -3.62
C CYS A 27 11.90 -2.35 -2.55
N ASN A 28 11.61 -3.65 -2.39
CA ASN A 28 12.29 -4.53 -1.45
C ASN A 28 13.77 -4.74 -1.84
N GLU A 29 14.06 -5.02 -3.10
CA GLU A 29 15.43 -5.21 -3.61
C GLU A 29 16.30 -3.95 -3.39
N ARG A 30 15.70 -2.77 -3.53
CA ARG A 30 16.35 -1.49 -3.24
C ARG A 30 16.55 -1.21 -1.74
N GLY A 31 16.03 -2.08 -0.86
CA GLY A 31 16.18 -1.98 0.59
C GLY A 31 15.25 -0.97 1.24
N HIS A 32 14.11 -0.68 0.61
CA HIS A 32 13.05 0.09 1.24
C HIS A 32 12.23 -0.80 2.18
N THR A 33 11.62 -0.19 3.19
CA THR A 33 10.63 -0.87 4.02
C THR A 33 9.31 -0.84 3.27
N VAL A 34 8.74 -2.01 3.02
CA VAL A 34 7.49 -2.17 2.27
C VAL A 34 6.36 -2.50 3.23
N TYR A 35 5.27 -1.73 3.11
CA TYR A 35 4.06 -1.88 3.90
C TYR A 35 2.87 -2.22 3.01
N PHE A 36 1.95 -3.02 3.55
CA PHE A 36 0.68 -3.36 2.93
C PHE A 36 -0.48 -2.94 3.83
N LEU A 37 -1.53 -2.42 3.20
CA LEU A 37 -2.80 -2.07 3.84
C LEU A 37 -3.94 -2.21 2.83
N GLU A 38 -5.15 -2.43 3.33
CA GLU A 38 -6.37 -2.41 2.53
C GLU A 38 -7.13 -1.08 2.75
N PRO A 39 -8.09 -0.71 1.87
CA PRO A 39 -8.84 0.54 2.05
C PRO A 39 -9.50 0.71 3.42
N HIS A 40 -9.96 -0.40 4.02
CA HIS A 40 -10.63 -0.42 5.32
C HIS A 40 -9.67 -0.28 6.51
N ASP A 41 -8.36 -0.28 6.26
CA ASP A 41 -7.34 -0.05 7.28
C ASP A 41 -7.03 1.43 7.50
N VAL A 42 -7.52 2.32 6.63
CA VAL A 42 -7.38 3.78 6.76
C VAL A 42 -8.54 4.34 7.56
N TYR A 43 -8.26 5.11 8.61
CA TYR A 43 -9.29 5.72 9.46
C TYR A 43 -8.77 6.97 10.18
N ILE A 44 -9.68 7.74 10.76
CA ILE A 44 -9.35 8.93 11.55
C ILE A 44 -9.34 8.59 13.04
N ARG A 45 -8.25 8.94 13.73
CA ARG A 45 -8.14 8.80 15.18
C ARG A 45 -7.54 10.07 15.77
N LYS A 46 -8.21 10.67 16.77
CA LYS A 46 -7.73 11.91 17.43
C LYS A 46 -7.36 13.03 16.43
N ASN A 47 -8.15 13.19 15.38
CA ASN A 47 -7.94 14.18 14.31
C ASN A 47 -6.69 13.93 13.42
N GLU A 48 -6.14 12.72 13.44
CA GLU A 48 -5.05 12.29 12.57
C GLU A 48 -5.50 11.17 11.63
N VAL A 49 -4.96 11.18 10.41
CA VAL A 49 -5.16 10.09 9.44
C VAL A 49 -4.16 8.99 9.78
N VAL A 50 -4.68 7.85 10.23
CA VAL A 50 -3.88 6.68 10.63
C VAL A 50 -4.24 5.49 9.76
N ALA A 51 -3.32 4.52 9.69
CA ALA A 51 -3.62 3.25 9.07
C ALA A 51 -3.03 2.06 9.81
N ARG A 52 -3.72 0.93 9.74
CA ARG A 52 -3.18 -0.37 10.14
C ARG A 52 -2.35 -0.91 8.99
N MET A 53 -1.03 -0.86 9.12
CA MET A 53 -0.12 -1.33 8.08
C MET A 53 0.59 -2.60 8.52
N ARG A 54 0.75 -3.54 7.59
CA ARG A 54 1.57 -4.73 7.78
C ARG A 54 2.94 -4.49 7.15
N ASN A 55 4.00 -4.61 7.93
CA ASN A 55 5.35 -4.63 7.37
C ASN A 55 5.58 -5.97 6.66
N ILE A 56 5.79 -5.89 5.35
CA ILE A 56 5.94 -7.04 4.47
C ILE A 56 7.33 -7.10 3.81
N THR A 57 8.30 -6.37 4.38
CA THR A 57 9.70 -6.39 3.96
C THR A 57 10.31 -7.77 4.20
N VAL A 58 11.06 -8.27 3.23
CA VAL A 58 11.71 -9.59 3.27
C VAL A 58 13.14 -9.53 2.76
N ALA A 59 13.86 -10.65 2.84
CA ALA A 59 15.23 -10.74 2.34
C ALA A 59 15.30 -10.44 0.83
N LYS A 60 16.43 -9.86 0.41
CA LYS A 60 16.72 -9.53 -0.99
C LYS A 60 17.19 -10.75 -1.80
N GLY A 61 17.21 -10.62 -3.13
CA GLY A 61 17.77 -11.61 -4.05
C GLY A 61 16.93 -12.88 -4.18
N LEU A 62 15.65 -12.80 -3.81
CA LEU A 62 14.70 -13.91 -3.95
C LEU A 62 14.12 -13.93 -5.36
N SER A 63 13.83 -15.10 -5.92
CA SER A 63 13.00 -15.16 -7.12
C SER A 63 11.58 -14.64 -6.83
N MET A 64 10.88 -14.08 -7.81
CA MET A 64 9.53 -13.50 -7.64
C MET A 64 8.57 -14.42 -6.86
N ARG A 65 8.52 -15.73 -7.21
CA ARG A 65 7.66 -16.69 -6.51
C ARG A 65 8.07 -16.94 -5.06
N ARG A 66 9.38 -16.90 -4.75
CA ARG A 66 9.89 -17.04 -3.37
C ARG A 66 9.64 -15.77 -2.57
N TYR A 67 9.93 -14.61 -3.16
CA TYR A 67 9.63 -13.30 -2.61
C TYR A 67 8.16 -13.21 -2.17
N TRP A 68 7.23 -13.49 -3.08
CA TRP A 68 5.80 -13.43 -2.77
C TRP A 68 5.41 -14.37 -1.63
N ARG A 69 5.97 -15.58 -1.59
CA ARG A 69 5.69 -16.54 -0.50
C ARG A 69 6.21 -16.08 0.86
N GLU A 70 7.37 -15.42 0.92
CA GLU A 70 7.88 -14.80 2.15
C GLU A 70 7.01 -13.62 2.57
N LEU A 71 6.65 -12.76 1.61
CA LEU A 71 5.77 -11.61 1.81
C LEU A 71 4.41 -12.02 2.40
N ILE A 72 3.75 -13.01 1.81
CA ILE A 72 2.46 -13.55 2.32
C ILE A 72 2.61 -14.14 3.72
N ARG A 73 3.78 -14.70 4.07
CA ARG A 73 4.04 -15.16 5.45
C ARG A 73 4.10 -14.01 6.44
N CYS A 74 4.59 -12.84 6.05
CA CYS A 74 4.54 -11.65 6.90
C CYS A 74 3.09 -11.24 7.21
N LEU A 75 2.14 -11.43 6.29
CA LEU A 75 0.73 -11.11 6.53
C LEU A 75 0.07 -11.96 7.63
N LYS A 76 0.62 -13.14 7.90
CA LYS A 76 0.12 -14.06 8.95
C LYS A 76 0.69 -13.75 10.33
N LYS A 77 1.65 -12.83 10.42
CA LYS A 77 2.14 -12.32 11.70
C LYS A 77 1.17 -11.23 12.16
N ASP A 78 0.78 -11.26 13.43
CA ASP A 78 -0.16 -10.30 14.02
C ASP A 78 0.46 -8.90 14.26
N ASP A 79 1.62 -8.62 13.67
CA ASP A 79 2.30 -7.33 13.79
C ASP A 79 1.65 -6.30 12.85
N LEU A 80 0.46 -5.83 13.22
CA LEU A 80 -0.11 -4.61 12.67
C LEU A 80 0.58 -3.42 13.32
N ILE A 81 1.34 -2.68 12.51
CA ILE A 81 1.92 -1.43 12.95
C ILE A 81 0.89 -0.34 12.67
N PHE A 82 0.46 0.32 13.74
CA PHE A 82 -0.33 1.53 13.67
C PHE A 82 0.64 2.69 13.43
N GLU A 83 0.69 3.19 12.21
CA GLU A 83 1.50 4.36 11.86
C GLU A 83 0.57 5.51 11.46
N SER A 84 0.99 6.75 11.76
CA SER A 84 0.38 7.90 11.09
C SER A 84 0.65 7.73 9.60
N VAL A 85 -0.33 8.02 8.76
CA VAL A 85 -0.11 7.97 7.30
C VAL A 85 0.99 8.96 6.91
N THR A 86 1.24 10.01 7.69
CA THR A 86 2.34 10.94 7.45
C THR A 86 3.73 10.39 7.79
N ASP A 87 3.84 9.21 8.40
CA ASP A 87 5.13 8.60 8.77
C ASP A 87 5.76 7.82 7.61
N ILE A 88 5.01 7.55 6.54
CA ILE A 88 5.50 6.92 5.31
C ILE A 88 5.92 7.97 4.29
N ASP A 89 6.92 7.63 3.48
CA ASP A 89 7.43 8.53 2.43
C ASP A 89 6.53 8.50 1.18
N VAL A 90 6.04 7.31 0.82
CA VAL A 90 5.30 7.06 -0.43
C VAL A 90 4.11 6.15 -0.18
N LEU A 91 2.96 6.47 -0.76
CA LEU A 91 1.75 5.65 -0.74
C LEU A 91 1.27 5.35 -2.16
N PHE A 92 1.42 4.09 -2.60
CA PHE A 92 0.81 3.60 -3.83
C PHE A 92 -0.67 3.28 -3.61
N LEU A 93 -1.54 3.93 -4.39
CA LEU A 93 -2.97 3.67 -4.46
C LEU A 93 -3.26 2.72 -5.63
N ARG A 94 -3.33 1.42 -5.33
CA ARG A 94 -3.36 0.32 -6.31
C ARG A 94 -4.58 -0.60 -6.17
N LYS A 95 -5.62 -0.13 -5.47
CA LYS A 95 -6.90 -0.83 -5.38
C LYS A 95 -7.54 -0.93 -6.76
N ASN A 96 -7.97 -2.13 -7.17
CA ASN A 96 -8.70 -2.29 -8.42
C ASN A 96 -10.06 -1.58 -8.36
N PRO A 97 -10.59 -1.08 -9.49
CA PRO A 97 -11.93 -0.49 -9.57
C PRO A 97 -13.00 -1.38 -8.93
N PRO A 98 -14.06 -0.80 -8.34
CA PRO A 98 -14.40 0.63 -8.33
C PRO A 98 -13.54 1.47 -7.35
N LEU A 99 -13.50 2.78 -7.59
CA LEU A 99 -12.82 3.73 -6.70
C LEU A 99 -13.52 3.78 -5.34
N VAL A 100 -12.75 3.72 -4.26
CA VAL A 100 -13.25 3.81 -2.88
C VAL A 100 -13.18 5.27 -2.42
N TYR A 101 -14.24 6.04 -2.69
CA TYR A 101 -14.28 7.50 -2.42
C TYR A 101 -13.98 7.85 -0.97
N GLN A 102 -14.56 7.12 -0.01
CA GLN A 102 -14.32 7.35 1.42
C GLN A 102 -12.82 7.29 1.78
N THR A 103 -12.09 6.33 1.22
CA THR A 103 -10.64 6.22 1.43
C THR A 103 -9.89 7.42 0.83
N MET A 104 -10.32 7.92 -0.34
CA MET A 104 -9.72 9.12 -0.93
C MET A 104 -9.98 10.36 -0.08
N GLU A 105 -11.19 10.52 0.44
CA GLU A 105 -11.57 11.62 1.34
C GLU A 105 -10.76 11.61 2.64
N PHE A 106 -10.49 10.43 3.20
CA PHE A 106 -9.64 10.31 4.40
C PHE A 106 -8.17 10.64 4.13
N LEU A 107 -7.67 10.35 2.93
CA LEU A 107 -6.26 10.57 2.57
C LEU A 107 -5.99 12.00 2.07
N GLU A 108 -6.97 12.69 1.52
CA GLU A 108 -6.82 14.04 0.96
C GLU A 108 -6.18 15.05 1.94
N PRO A 109 -6.54 15.12 3.24
CA PRO A 109 -5.93 16.07 4.17
C PRO A 109 -4.42 15.90 4.38
N VAL A 110 -3.86 14.75 4.00
CA VAL A 110 -2.44 14.41 4.13
C VAL A 110 -1.75 14.19 2.78
N SER A 111 -2.43 14.45 1.66
CA SER A 111 -1.91 14.24 0.30
C SER A 111 -0.67 15.08 -0.02
N GLU A 112 -0.52 16.24 0.61
CA GLU A 112 0.65 17.12 0.47
C GLU A 112 1.82 16.74 1.41
N LYS A 113 1.59 15.82 2.35
CA LYS A 113 2.60 15.37 3.33
C LYS A 113 3.23 14.02 2.99
N VAL A 114 2.60 13.27 2.11
CA VAL A 114 3.00 11.91 1.69
C VAL A 114 2.97 11.87 0.18
N PHE A 115 4.00 11.32 -0.46
CA PHE A 115 3.98 11.22 -1.91
C PHE A 115 3.01 10.11 -2.37
N MET A 116 1.79 10.49 -2.77
CA MET A 116 0.75 9.55 -3.18
C MET A 116 0.78 9.28 -4.69
N ILE A 117 0.79 8.01 -5.07
CA ILE A 117 0.85 7.57 -6.46
C ILE A 117 -0.40 6.72 -6.80
N ASN A 118 -1.36 7.21 -7.59
CA ASN A 118 -1.51 8.58 -8.07
C ASN A 118 -2.20 9.46 -7.02
N SER A 119 -2.20 10.79 -7.20
CA SER A 119 -2.89 11.69 -6.29
C SER A 119 -4.38 11.35 -6.14
N THR A 120 -4.90 11.51 -4.92
CA THR A 120 -6.31 11.32 -4.55
C THR A 120 -7.24 12.14 -5.44
N ARG A 121 -6.99 13.45 -5.55
CA ARG A 121 -7.73 14.35 -6.45
C ARG A 121 -7.63 13.93 -7.92
N GLY A 122 -6.46 13.50 -8.38
CA GLY A 122 -6.26 13.06 -9.75
C GLY A 122 -7.12 11.84 -10.09
N GLN A 123 -7.22 10.87 -9.19
CA GLN A 123 -8.07 9.69 -9.37
C GLN A 123 -9.56 10.01 -9.37
N ILE A 124 -9.99 10.99 -8.57
CA ILE A 124 -11.40 11.45 -8.56
C ILE A 124 -11.75 12.17 -9.87
N LEU A 125 -10.90 13.09 -10.33
CA LEU A 125 -11.17 13.91 -11.52
C LEU A 125 -11.02 13.14 -12.84
N ALA A 126 -10.05 12.23 -12.92
CA ALA A 126 -9.79 11.41 -14.12
C ALA A 126 -10.47 10.03 -14.02
N ASN A 127 -11.70 9.99 -13.51
CA ASN A 127 -12.43 8.74 -13.35
C ASN A 127 -12.69 8.09 -14.71
N SER A 128 -12.30 6.82 -14.88
CA SER A 128 -12.34 6.14 -16.17
C SER A 128 -13.75 5.82 -16.69
N LYS A 129 -14.81 6.11 -15.92
CA LYS A 129 -16.20 5.80 -16.26
C LYS A 129 -17.12 7.03 -16.32
N LEU A 130 -16.62 8.22 -16.00
CA LEU A 130 -17.34 9.50 -16.09
C LEU A 130 -16.76 10.33 -17.23
#